data_AF-A0A7C7KSQ9-F1
#
_entry.id   AF-A0A7C7KSQ9-F1
#
_cell.length_a   1.000
_cell.length_b   1.000
_cell.length_c   1.000
_cell.angle_alpha   90.00
_cell.angle_beta   90.00
_cell.angle_gamma   90.00
#
_symmetry.space_group_name_H-M   'P 1'
#
loop_
_entity.id
_entity.type
_entity.pdbx_description
1 polymer ?
#
loop_
_entity_poly.entity_id
_entity_poly.type
_entity_poly.pdbx_seq_one_letter_code
_entity_poly.pdbx_strand_id
1 'polypeptide(L)' 'MHGIETTRVATYEQAVEAALDYIKKNYHRVSNVKVERAYMQPHWEEGDWVVELRLNTRDRLFSRRRHLKLRVC' A
#
# COMPACT_ATOMS: atom_id res chain seq x y z
N MET A 1 3.04 7.02 8.04
CA MET A 1 2.16 6.56 6.94
C MET A 1 2.73 7.17 5.67
N HIS A 2 2.98 6.39 4.62
CA HIS A 2 3.45 6.94 3.35
C HIS A 2 2.23 7.26 2.48
N GLY A 3 2.16 8.48 1.96
CA GLY A 3 1.10 8.91 1.05
C GLY A 3 1.49 8.66 -0.40
N ILE A 4 0.55 8.12 -1.17
CA ILE A 4 0.62 7.97 -2.62
C ILE A 4 -0.47 8.89 -3.16
N GLU A 5 -0.05 9.95 -3.83
CA GLU A 5 -0.96 10.85 -4.53
C GLU A 5 -1.26 10.27 -5.92
N THR A 6 -2.52 9.94 -6.18
CA THR A 6 -2.99 9.53 -7.50
C THR A 6 -4.15 10.43 -7.94
N THR A 7 -4.42 10.45 -9.24
CA THR A 7 -5.32 11.43 -9.85
C THR A 7 -6.81 11.09 -9.74
N ARG A 8 -7.18 9.92 -9.18
CA ARG A 8 -8.54 9.48 -8.81
C ARG A 8 -8.52 7.97 -8.54
N VAL A 9 -8.48 7.56 -7.28
CA VAL A 9 -8.77 6.17 -6.91
C VAL A 9 -10.18 6.09 -6.36
N ALA A 10 -11.11 5.60 -7.17
CA ALA A 10 -12.51 5.48 -6.76
C ALA A 10 -12.85 4.08 -6.23
N THR A 11 -12.09 3.05 -6.60
CA THR A 11 -12.41 1.66 -6.24
C THR A 11 -11.29 0.96 -5.46
N TYR A 12 -11.69 -0.11 -4.75
CA TYR A 12 -10.78 -0.99 -4.04
C TYR A 12 -9.66 -1.53 -4.95
N GLU A 13 -9.98 -1.97 -6.16
CA GLU A 13 -9.03 -2.54 -7.10
C GLU A 13 -7.97 -1.53 -7.52
N GLN A 14 -8.39 -0.30 -7.82
CA GLN A 14 -7.49 0.80 -8.18
C GLN A 14 -6.54 1.15 -7.04
N ALA A 15 -7.05 1.18 -5.80
CA ALA A 15 -6.23 1.46 -4.62
C ALA A 15 -5.15 0.40 -4.41
N VAL A 16 -5.53 -0.86 -4.54
CA VAL A 16 -4.61 -2.00 -4.41
C VAL A 16 -3.57 -1.99 -5.52
N GLU A 17 -3.98 -1.76 -6.77
CA GLU A 17 -3.06 -1.71 -7.91
C GLU A 17 -2.02 -0.60 -7.75
N ALA A 18 -2.45 0.62 -7.38
CA ALA A 18 -1.55 1.74 -7.13
C ALA A 18 -0.56 1.45 -5.99
N ALA A 19 -1.03 0.82 -4.91
CA ALA A 19 -0.19 0.41 -3.79
C ALA A 19 0.85 -0.65 -4.22
N LEU A 20 0.46 -1.64 -5.03
CA LEU A 20 1.37 -2.67 -5.53
C LEU A 20 2.41 -2.09 -6.51
N ASP A 21 2.01 -1.20 -7.40
CA ASP A 21 2.92 -0.53 -8.34
C ASP A 21 3.94 0.35 -7.60
N TYR A 22 3.50 1.10 -6.58
CA TYR A 22 4.40 1.85 -5.70
C TYR A 22 5.43 0.94 -5.03
N ILE A 23 5.00 -0.22 -4.50
CA ILE A 23 5.93 -1.18 -3.90
C ILE A 23 6.92 -1.72 -4.92
N LYS A 24 6.45 -2.08 -6.11
CA LYS A 24 7.31 -2.60 -7.18
C LYS A 24 8.37 -1.59 -7.63
N LYS A 25 8.00 -0.30 -7.69
CA LYS A 25 8.89 0.81 -8.08
C LYS A 25 9.89 1.18 -6.98
N ASN A 26 9.48 1.21 -5.72
CA ASN A 26 10.33 1.70 -4.63
C ASN A 26 11.07 0.58 -3.87
N TYR A 27 10.60 -0.66 -3.99
CA TYR A 27 11.09 -1.80 -3.22
C TYR A 27 11.33 -3.02 -4.11
N HIS A 28 12.26 -2.88 -5.07
CA HIS A 28 12.64 -3.93 -6.03
C HIS A 28 13.10 -5.26 -5.40
N ARG A 29 13.45 -5.28 -4.11
CA ARG A 29 13.87 -6.47 -3.36
C ARG A 29 12.73 -7.21 -2.66
N VAL A 30 11.50 -6.70 -2.75
CA VAL A 30 10.34 -7.39 -2.19
C VAL A 30 9.90 -8.48 -3.15
N SER A 31 10.17 -9.73 -2.78
CA SER A 31 9.86 -10.92 -3.59
C SER A 31 8.39 -11.32 -3.54
N ASN A 32 7.68 -10.96 -2.46
CA ASN A 32 6.27 -11.30 -2.29
C ASN A 32 5.57 -10.23 -1.45
N VAL A 33 4.46 -9.71 -1.96
CA VAL A 33 3.60 -8.71 -1.32
C VAL A 33 2.23 -9.35 -1.16
N LYS A 34 1.72 -9.35 0.06
CA LYS A 34 0.34 -9.78 0.34
C LYS A 34 -0.45 -8.57 0.81
N VAL A 35 -1.58 -8.29 0.16
CA VAL A 35 -2.56 -7.32 0.65
C VAL A 35 -3.30 -7.96 1.81
N GLU A 36 -3.24 -7.34 2.99
CA GLU A 36 -3.95 -7.84 4.18
C GLU A 36 -5.33 -7.21 4.30
N ARG A 37 -5.44 -5.90 4.03
CA ARG A 37 -6.72 -5.19 3.97
C ARG A 37 -6.60 -3.91 3.16
N ALA A 38 -7.68 -3.50 2.51
CA ALA A 38 -7.85 -2.11 2.08
C ALA A 38 -9.21 -1.59 2.54
N TYR A 39 -9.24 -0.36 3.04
CA TYR A 39 -10.44 0.26 3.58
C TYR A 39 -10.35 1.78 3.47
N MET A 40 -11.50 2.42 3.31
CA MET A 40 -11.64 3.87 3.43
C MET A 40 -11.72 4.25 4.90
N GLN A 41 -11.10 5.36 5.30
CA GLN A 41 -11.29 5.88 6.66
C GLN A 41 -12.49 6.82 6.72
N PRO A 42 -13.33 6.75 7.78
CA PRO A 42 -14.56 7.55 7.87
C PRO A 42 -14.34 9.07 7.85
N HIS A 43 -13.13 9.53 8.18
CA HIS A 43 -12.76 10.95 8.26
C HIS A 43 -11.94 11.43 7.06
N TRP A 44 -11.76 10.59 6.05
CA TRP A 44 -11.04 10.95 4.83
C TRP A 44 -12.03 11.27 3.71
N GLU A 45 -11.55 12.01 2.70
CA GLU A 45 -12.35 12.32 1.53
C GLU A 45 -12.77 11.04 0.81
N GLU A 46 -13.94 11.08 0.17
CA GLU A 46 -14.42 9.94 -0.62
C GLU A 46 -13.44 9.67 -1.76
N GLY A 47 -12.89 8.44 -1.82
CA GLY A 47 -11.81 8.06 -2.73
C GLY A 47 -10.45 7.84 -2.03
N ASP A 48 -10.29 8.23 -0.77
CA ASP A 48 -9.06 7.96 -0.03
C ASP A 48 -9.06 6.57 0.62
N TRP A 49 -8.10 5.73 0.22
CA TRP A 49 -7.94 4.37 0.71
C TRP A 49 -6.70 4.19 1.59
N VAL A 50 -6.83 3.42 2.64
CA VAL A 50 -5.69 2.81 3.34
C VAL A 50 -5.50 1.40 2.80
N VAL A 51 -4.34 1.12 2.24
CA VAL A 51 -3.93 -0.24 1.85
C VAL A 51 -2.87 -0.73 2.82
N GLU A 52 -3.17 -1.83 3.50
CA GLU A 52 -2.24 -2.51 4.39
C GLU A 52 -1.64 -3.73 3.71
N LEU A 53 -0.32 -3.69 3.58
CA LEU A 53 0.48 -4.69 2.88
C LEU A 53 1.39 -5.40 3.86
N ARG A 54 1.51 -6.70 3.70
CA ARG A 54 2.54 -7.52 4.31
C ARG A 54 3.63 -7.76 3.28
N LEU A 55 4.82 -7.23 3.59
CA LEU A 55 5.99 -7.40 2.74
C LEU A 55 6.78 -8.61 3.23
N ASN A 56 6.96 -9.60 2.36
CA ASN A 56 7.86 -10.70 2.62
C ASN A 56 9.16 -10.44 1.86
N THR A 57 10.15 -9.96 2.61
CA THR A 57 11.46 -9.59 2.09
C THR A 57 12.52 -10.41 2.80
N ARG A 58 13.49 -10.91 2.06
CA ARG A 58 14.71 -11.52 2.64
C ARG A 58 15.66 -10.47 3.23
N ASP A 59 15.34 -9.19 3.08
CA ASP A 59 16.13 -8.06 3.55
C ASP A 59 15.91 -7.85 5.06
N ARG A 60 17.01 -7.88 5.82
CA ARG A 60 17.00 -7.73 7.29
C ARG A 60 16.43 -6.38 7.73
N LEU A 61 16.47 -5.34 6.88
CA LEU A 61 15.96 -4.01 7.20
C LEU A 61 14.42 -3.99 7.38
N PHE A 62 13.69 -4.79 6.61
CA PHE A 62 12.22 -4.92 6.74
C PHE A 62 11.78 -5.94 7.78
N SER A 63 12.71 -6.69 8.38
CA SER A 63 12.40 -7.69 9.41
C SER A 63 11.70 -7.09 10.63
N ARG A 64 11.91 -5.79 10.91
CA ARG A 64 11.27 -5.02 12.00
C ARG A 64 9.93 -4.34 11.64
N ARG A 65 9.63 -4.13 10.36
CA ARG A 65 8.35 -3.57 9.88
C ARG A 65 7.82 -4.38 8.70
N ARG A 66 7.29 -5.57 8.99
CA ARG A 66 6.69 -6.47 7.98
C ARG A 66 5.33 -5.98 7.46
N HIS A 67 4.77 -4.96 8.10
CA HIS A 67 3.49 -4.37 7.77
C HIS A 67 3.71 -2.94 7.31
N LEU A 68 3.30 -2.64 6.08
CA LEU A 68 3.31 -1.31 5.51
C LEU A 68 1.88 -0.83 5.36
N LYS A 69 1.62 0.41 5.78
CA LYS A 69 0.34 1.08 5.54
C LYS A 69 0.57 2.22 4.57
N LEU A 70 -0.12 2.15 3.45
CA LEU A 70 -0.10 3.15 2.39
C LEU A 70 -1.44 3.88 2.40
N ARG A 71 -1.38 5.22 2.36
CA ARG A 71 -2.54 6.03 1.98
C ARG A 71 -2.49 6.19 0.47
N VAL A 72 -3.61 5.93 -0.18
CA VAL A 72 -3.78 6.10 -1.62
C VAL A 72 -4.93 7.09 -1.79
N CYS A 73 -4.63 8.24 -2.39
CA CYS A 73 -5.57 9.29 -2.77
C CYS A 73 -5.84 9.20 -4.26
#